data_AF-A0A1A6G0X3-F1
#
_entry.id   AF-A0A1A6G0X3-F1
#
_cell.length_a   1.000
_cell.length_b   1.000
_cell.length_c   1.000
_cell.angle_alpha   90.00
_cell.angle_beta   90.00
_cell.angle_gamma   90.00
#
_symmetry.space_group_name_H-M   'P 1'
#
loop_
_entity.id
_entity.type
_entity.pdbx_description
1 polymer ?
#
loop_
_entity_poly.entity_id
_entity_poly.type
_entity_poly.pdbx_seq_one_letter_code
_entity_poly.pdbx_strand_id
1 'polypeptide(L)'
;NLAELEALCTHLYVGTDLTERIEAEKALLELIDSPECLSKCQLLLEQGTTSYAQLLAATCLSKLVTRINPLPVEQRIDIRNYILNYVASQPKLAPFVIQALIQVIAKLTKLGWFEVQKEEFVFRDIIADVKRFLQGTVEHCIIGVIILSELTQEMNLVDYSRPSAKHRKVATSFRDTSLKDILVLACSLLKQVLAKPLNLQDQDQQNLVMQVLKLVLSCLSFDFIGSSADESADDLCTVQIPTTWRTIFLEPETLELFFNLYHSLPPLLSQLALSCLVQFASTRRSLFSSPERAKYLGNLIKGVKRILENPQGLSDPGNYHEFCRFLARLKTNYQLGELVLVKEYAEVIGLIANFTITSLQHWEFAPNSVHYLLTLWQRMVASVPFVKSAEPHLLDTYAPEITKAFITSRLESVAIVVRDNLDDPLDDTATVFQQLEQLCTVSRCEYEKTCTLLVQLFDQNAQNYQTLLHSASGLAVDMAIQEGRLAWLIYLVGTVVGGRLTYTSTDEHDAMDGELSC
;
A
#
# COMPACT_ATOMS: atom_id res chain seq x y z
N ASN A 1 37.70 -1.31 27.19
CA ASN A 1 37.05 -0.97 28.47
C ASN A 1 35.55 -0.82 28.19
N LEU A 2 34.66 -1.52 28.92
CA LEU A 2 33.21 -1.46 28.68
C LEU A 2 32.64 -0.06 28.94
N ALA A 3 33.13 0.61 29.99
CA ALA A 3 32.66 1.95 30.37
C ALA A 3 32.91 3.01 29.28
N GLU A 4 34.03 2.90 28.55
CA GLU A 4 34.33 3.77 27.41
C GLU A 4 33.33 3.57 26.27
N LEU A 5 32.95 2.32 25.97
CA LEU A 5 31.98 2.02 24.93
C LEU A 5 30.56 2.48 25.30
N GLU A 6 30.19 2.39 26.59
CA GLU A 6 28.91 2.90 27.09
C GLU A 6 28.85 4.44 27.12
N ALA A 7 29.97 5.11 27.41
CA ALA A 7 30.07 6.56 27.26
C ALA A 7 29.87 6.98 25.81
N LEU A 8 30.55 6.30 24.87
CA LEU A 8 30.45 6.54 23.43
C LEU A 8 29.01 6.37 22.92
N CYS A 9 28.31 5.34 23.43
CA CYS A 9 26.90 5.11 23.19
C CYS A 9 26.01 6.27 23.67
N THR A 10 26.28 6.78 24.88
CA THR A 10 25.54 7.89 25.49
C THR A 10 25.70 9.16 24.65
N HIS A 11 26.92 9.50 24.24
CA HIS A 11 27.16 10.67 23.39
C HIS A 11 26.46 10.55 22.03
N LEU A 12 26.45 9.38 21.39
CA LEU A 12 25.78 9.16 20.10
C LEU A 12 24.26 9.33 20.20
N TYR A 13 23.61 8.59 21.10
CA TYR A 13 22.15 8.46 21.08
C TYR A 13 21.42 9.44 22.01
N VAL A 14 22.06 9.89 23.09
CA VAL A 14 21.45 10.76 24.11
C VAL A 14 22.02 12.17 24.08
N GLY A 15 23.29 12.34 23.69
CA GLY A 15 23.99 13.62 23.70
C GLY A 15 23.29 14.70 22.86
N THR A 16 23.26 15.93 23.37
CA THR A 16 22.73 17.10 22.66
C THR A 16 23.82 17.98 22.06
N ASP A 17 25.07 17.81 22.48
CA ASP A 17 26.22 18.53 21.93
C ASP A 17 26.66 17.90 20.59
N LEU A 18 26.71 18.74 19.55
CA LEU A 18 27.11 18.34 18.20
C LEU A 18 28.58 17.91 18.14
N THR A 19 29.45 18.53 18.94
CA THR A 19 30.89 18.27 18.94
C THR A 19 31.17 16.88 19.53
N GLU A 20 30.55 16.57 20.67
CA GLU A 20 30.65 15.24 21.31
C GLU A 20 30.10 14.14 20.42
N ARG A 21 29.00 14.41 19.69
CA ARG A 21 28.45 13.46 18.71
C ARG A 21 29.41 13.17 17.57
N ILE A 22 30.03 14.21 16.99
CA ILE A 22 31.01 14.03 15.91
C ILE A 22 32.24 13.24 16.39
N GLU A 23 32.72 13.52 17.60
CA GLU A 23 33.83 12.77 18.20
C GLU A 23 33.46 11.30 18.44
N ALA A 24 32.26 11.04 18.95
CA ALA A 24 31.77 9.68 19.16
C ALA A 24 31.55 8.93 17.83
N GLU A 25 31.08 9.59 16.77
CA GLU A 25 30.99 9.00 15.42
C GLU A 25 32.36 8.63 14.86
N LYS A 26 33.37 9.47 15.08
CA LYS A 26 34.74 9.18 14.67
C LYS A 26 35.30 7.96 15.43
N ALA A 27 35.13 7.94 16.75
CA ALA A 27 35.57 6.83 17.59
C ALA A 27 34.84 5.52 17.24
N LEU A 28 33.58 5.59 16.81
CA LEU A 28 32.83 4.45 16.28
C LEU A 28 33.44 3.89 14.99
N LEU A 29 33.88 4.74 14.06
CA LEU A 29 34.57 4.31 12.84
C LEU A 29 35.90 3.63 13.17
N GLU A 30 36.68 4.21 14.07
CA GLU A 30 37.94 3.60 14.55
C GLU A 30 37.71 2.24 15.22
N LEU A 31 36.61 2.10 15.98
CA LEU A 31 36.20 0.83 16.56
C LEU A 31 35.88 -0.22 15.50
N ILE A 32 35.21 0.16 14.41
CA ILE A 32 34.82 -0.76 13.33
C ILE A 32 36.06 -1.27 12.57
N ASP A 33 37.05 -0.41 12.36
CA ASP A 33 38.30 -0.77 11.70
C ASP A 33 39.26 -1.56 12.61
N SER A 34 39.00 -1.59 13.92
CA SER A 34 39.79 -2.33 14.89
C SER A 34 39.65 -3.86 14.71
N PRO A 35 40.74 -4.63 14.83
CA PRO A 35 40.65 -6.10 14.83
C PRO A 35 39.85 -6.65 16.02
N GLU A 36 39.69 -5.86 17.09
CA GLU A 36 38.92 -6.22 18.29
C GLU A 36 37.41 -5.92 18.15
N CYS A 37 36.96 -5.34 17.03
CA CYS A 37 35.57 -4.91 16.82
C CYS A 37 34.56 -5.99 17.20
N LEU A 38 34.74 -7.23 16.72
CA LEU A 38 33.85 -8.34 17.00
C LEU A 38 33.78 -8.66 18.50
N SER A 39 34.93 -8.75 19.17
CA SER A 39 35.00 -9.03 20.61
C SER A 39 34.34 -7.92 21.44
N LYS A 40 34.48 -6.66 21.03
CA LYS A 40 33.84 -5.51 21.69
C LYS A 40 32.33 -5.48 21.47
N CYS A 41 31.86 -5.89 20.28
CA CYS A 41 30.43 -6.05 20.02
C CYS A 41 29.82 -7.16 20.90
N GLN A 42 30.50 -8.30 21.04
CA GLN A 42 30.05 -9.38 21.93
C GLN A 42 30.01 -8.93 23.38
N LEU A 43 31.04 -8.21 23.84
CA LEU A 43 31.07 -7.63 25.18
C LEU A 43 29.88 -6.69 25.44
N LEU A 44 29.55 -5.82 24.48
CA LEU A 44 28.40 -4.90 24.57
C LEU A 44 27.06 -5.63 24.57
N LEU A 45 26.93 -6.72 23.83
CA LEU A 45 25.71 -7.52 23.80
C LEU A 45 25.52 -8.29 25.11
N GLU A 46 26.58 -8.90 25.64
CA GLU A 46 26.50 -9.75 26.84
C GLU A 46 26.51 -8.98 28.16
N GLN A 47 27.25 -7.88 28.23
CA GLN A 47 27.50 -7.13 29.48
C GLN A 47 27.00 -5.69 29.45
N GLY A 48 26.51 -5.20 28.31
CA GLY A 48 25.99 -3.84 28.20
C GLY A 48 24.80 -3.62 29.13
N THR A 49 24.81 -2.50 29.85
CA THR A 49 23.79 -2.18 30.85
C THR A 49 22.55 -1.48 30.25
N THR A 50 22.62 -1.06 28.99
CA THR A 50 21.55 -0.32 28.31
C THR A 50 21.21 -0.91 26.94
N SER A 51 19.96 -0.71 26.49
CA SER A 51 19.54 -1.12 25.14
C SER A 51 20.28 -0.35 24.02
N TYR A 52 20.75 0.86 24.31
CA TYR A 52 21.57 1.61 23.36
C TYR A 52 22.98 1.01 23.20
N ALA A 53 23.56 0.40 24.24
CA ALA A 53 24.84 -0.30 24.14
C ALA A 53 24.73 -1.50 23.18
N GLN A 54 23.62 -2.24 23.28
CA GLN A 54 23.31 -3.36 22.38
C GLN A 54 23.03 -2.87 20.95
N LEU A 55 22.35 -1.73 20.81
CA LEU A 55 22.14 -1.08 19.51
C LEU A 55 23.46 -0.65 18.87
N LEU A 56 24.39 -0.07 19.65
CA LEU A 56 25.72 0.29 19.17
C LEU A 56 26.45 -0.94 18.62
N ALA A 57 26.41 -2.06 19.35
CA ALA A 57 26.97 -3.33 18.88
C ALA A 57 26.32 -3.79 17.55
N ALA A 58 24.99 -3.73 17.45
CA ALA A 58 24.29 -4.06 16.20
C ALA A 58 24.70 -3.13 15.04
N THR A 59 24.87 -1.83 15.29
CA THR A 59 25.36 -0.85 14.30
C THR A 59 26.78 -1.14 13.85
N CYS A 60 27.70 -1.43 14.80
CA CYS A 60 29.07 -1.85 14.49
C CYS A 60 29.08 -3.11 13.63
N LEU A 61 28.34 -4.15 14.03
CA LEU A 61 28.24 -5.40 13.29
C LEU A 61 27.66 -5.17 11.89
N SER A 62 26.63 -4.34 11.75
CA SER A 62 26.05 -4.00 10.44
C SER A 62 27.08 -3.38 9.51
N LYS A 63 27.82 -2.36 9.99
CA LYS A 63 28.88 -1.70 9.20
C LYS A 63 30.03 -2.66 8.89
N LEU A 64 30.43 -3.49 9.85
CA LEU A 64 31.51 -4.47 9.73
C LEU A 64 31.21 -5.51 8.63
N VAL A 65 29.99 -6.03 8.56
CA VAL A 65 29.62 -7.06 7.57
C VAL A 65 29.39 -6.49 6.17
N THR A 66 29.06 -5.21 6.05
CA THR A 66 28.83 -4.53 4.75
C THR A 66 30.06 -3.84 4.17
N ARG A 67 31.19 -3.85 4.87
CA ARG A 67 32.42 -3.17 4.44
C ARG A 67 32.91 -3.65 3.06
N ILE A 68 33.67 -2.79 2.39
CA ILE A 68 34.16 -3.03 1.00
C ILE A 68 34.95 -4.33 0.90
N ASN A 69 35.82 -4.60 1.87
CA ASN A 69 36.62 -5.82 1.95
C ASN A 69 35.91 -6.84 2.83
N PRO A 70 35.18 -7.82 2.28
CA PRO A 70 34.37 -8.73 3.08
C PRO A 70 35.22 -9.50 4.10
N LEU A 71 34.63 -9.77 5.28
CA LEU A 71 35.20 -10.70 6.24
C LEU A 71 35.30 -12.13 5.64
N PRO A 72 36.24 -12.97 6.14
CA PRO A 72 36.25 -14.39 5.83
C PRO A 72 34.87 -15.03 6.00
N VAL A 73 34.55 -16.00 5.14
CA VAL A 73 33.24 -16.68 5.13
C VAL A 73 32.93 -17.28 6.52
N GLU A 74 33.92 -17.92 7.16
CA GLU A 74 33.79 -18.51 8.50
C GLU A 74 33.40 -17.48 9.56
N GLN A 75 34.08 -16.33 9.60
CA GLN A 75 33.75 -15.25 10.55
C GLN A 75 32.33 -14.70 10.32
N ARG A 76 31.88 -14.62 9.07
CA ARG A 76 30.51 -14.17 8.76
C ARG A 76 29.45 -15.17 9.21
N ILE A 77 29.74 -16.47 9.09
CA ILE A 77 28.88 -17.54 9.60
C ILE A 77 28.83 -17.48 11.13
N ASP A 78 29.97 -17.30 11.79
CA ASP A 78 30.06 -17.17 13.25
C ASP A 78 29.26 -15.97 13.75
N ILE A 79 29.38 -14.81 13.11
CA ILE A 79 28.58 -13.61 13.44
C ILE A 79 27.08 -13.90 13.30
N ARG A 80 26.66 -14.50 12.17
CA ARG A 80 25.25 -14.83 11.92
C ARG A 80 24.71 -15.77 13.01
N ASN A 81 25.42 -16.86 13.29
CA ASN A 81 25.01 -17.87 14.26
C ASN A 81 25.00 -17.32 15.68
N TYR A 82 25.98 -16.47 16.03
CA TYR A 82 26.02 -15.78 17.30
C TYR A 82 24.78 -14.90 17.48
N ILE A 83 24.45 -14.05 16.50
CA ILE A 83 23.29 -13.15 16.60
C ILE A 83 22.00 -13.97 16.70
N LEU A 84 21.84 -15.02 15.89
CA LEU A 84 20.68 -15.92 15.96
C LEU A 84 20.52 -16.54 17.36
N ASN A 85 21.59 -17.09 17.93
CA ASN A 85 21.57 -17.67 19.27
C ASN A 85 21.30 -16.59 20.34
N TYR A 86 21.86 -15.41 20.17
CA TYR A 86 21.68 -14.30 21.11
C TYR A 86 20.20 -13.86 21.17
N VAL A 87 19.57 -13.58 20.02
CA VAL A 87 18.14 -13.19 19.98
C VAL A 87 17.21 -14.34 20.39
N ALA A 88 17.59 -15.60 20.18
CA ALA A 88 16.87 -16.75 20.70
C ALA A 88 16.97 -16.84 22.24
N SER A 89 18.14 -16.58 22.82
CA SER A 89 18.34 -16.65 24.27
C SER A 89 17.76 -15.45 25.02
N GLN A 90 17.56 -14.32 24.34
CA GLN A 90 17.10 -13.06 24.92
C GLN A 90 15.87 -12.50 24.17
N PRO A 91 14.72 -13.21 24.17
CA PRO A 91 13.54 -12.79 23.41
C PRO A 91 12.89 -11.50 23.93
N LYS A 92 13.29 -11.03 25.12
CA LYS A 92 12.77 -9.82 25.80
C LYS A 92 13.64 -8.58 25.58
N LEU A 93 14.62 -8.63 24.67
CA LEU A 93 15.39 -7.45 24.28
C LEU A 93 14.46 -6.35 23.77
N ALA A 94 14.91 -5.10 23.87
CA ALA A 94 14.15 -3.98 23.33
C ALA A 94 13.87 -4.20 21.82
N PRO A 95 12.63 -3.96 21.33
CA PRO A 95 12.24 -4.29 19.96
C PRO A 95 13.16 -3.71 18.88
N PHE A 96 13.65 -2.48 19.09
CA PHE A 96 14.57 -1.83 18.15
C PHE A 96 15.97 -2.51 18.11
N VAL A 97 16.41 -3.13 19.20
CA VAL A 97 17.67 -3.89 19.24
C VAL A 97 17.51 -5.20 18.47
N ILE A 98 16.40 -5.92 18.70
CA ILE A 98 16.06 -7.15 17.95
C ILE A 98 16.02 -6.83 16.45
N GLN A 99 15.31 -5.77 16.07
CA GLN A 99 15.23 -5.31 14.68
C GLN A 99 16.61 -5.02 14.07
N ALA A 100 17.46 -4.26 14.78
CA ALA A 100 18.80 -3.92 14.31
C ALA A 100 19.70 -5.16 14.14
N LEU A 101 19.61 -6.12 15.06
CA LEU A 101 20.36 -7.38 14.97
C LEU A 101 19.88 -8.27 13.82
N ILE A 102 18.56 -8.37 13.62
CA ILE A 102 17.96 -9.11 12.51
C ILE A 102 18.35 -8.51 11.16
N GLN A 103 18.45 -7.17 11.07
CA GLN A 103 18.99 -6.49 9.88
C GLN A 103 20.41 -6.94 9.52
N VAL A 104 21.27 -7.19 10.51
CA VAL A 104 22.61 -7.75 10.26
C VAL A 104 22.50 -9.16 9.68
N ILE A 105 21.61 -10.02 10.21
CA ILE A 105 21.38 -11.37 9.68
C ILE A 105 20.90 -11.31 8.22
N ALA A 106 19.94 -10.45 7.91
CA ALA A 106 19.39 -10.30 6.56
C ALA A 106 20.46 -9.85 5.56
N LYS A 107 21.26 -8.83 5.92
CA LYS A 107 22.39 -8.35 5.12
C LYS A 107 23.43 -9.44 4.89
N LEU A 108 23.85 -10.15 5.95
CA LEU A 108 24.79 -11.26 5.83
C LEU A 108 24.28 -12.33 4.87
N THR A 109 23.00 -12.69 5.00
CA THR A 109 22.34 -13.70 4.17
C THR A 109 22.32 -13.29 2.69
N LYS A 110 21.93 -12.05 2.38
CA LYS A 110 21.94 -11.52 1.00
C LYS A 110 23.34 -11.48 0.42
N LEU A 111 24.32 -11.03 1.20
CA LEU A 111 25.72 -10.92 0.77
C LEU A 111 26.34 -12.30 0.50
N GLY A 112 26.04 -13.28 1.35
CA GLY A 112 26.51 -14.65 1.26
C GLY A 112 25.62 -15.60 0.44
N TRP A 113 24.58 -15.11 -0.24
CA TRP A 113 23.52 -15.95 -0.84
C TRP A 113 24.00 -17.04 -1.82
N PHE A 114 25.15 -16.82 -2.47
CA PHE A 114 25.79 -17.77 -3.40
C PHE A 114 27.10 -18.36 -2.86
N GLU A 115 27.44 -18.12 -1.59
CA GLU A 115 28.65 -18.67 -1.00
C GLU A 115 28.46 -20.13 -0.65
N VAL A 116 29.44 -20.94 -1.03
CA VAL A 116 29.44 -22.39 -0.86
C VAL A 116 30.53 -22.75 0.14
N GLN A 117 30.16 -23.52 1.17
CA GLN A 117 31.10 -24.14 2.10
C GLN A 117 30.72 -25.61 2.25
N LYS A 118 31.70 -26.52 2.15
CA LYS A 118 31.45 -27.98 2.19
C LYS A 118 30.34 -28.42 1.22
N GLU A 119 30.34 -27.86 0.01
CA GLU A 119 29.36 -28.15 -1.07
C GLU A 119 27.91 -27.66 -0.83
N GLU A 120 27.65 -26.94 0.25
CA GLU A 120 26.32 -26.40 0.58
C GLU A 120 26.28 -24.88 0.54
N PHE A 121 25.13 -24.32 0.17
CA PHE A 121 24.88 -22.87 0.24
C PHE A 121 24.57 -22.45 1.69
N VAL A 122 25.61 -22.39 2.51
CA VAL A 122 25.53 -22.21 3.98
C VAL A 122 24.67 -21.03 4.45
N PHE A 123 24.55 -19.94 3.66
CA PHE A 123 23.70 -18.81 4.01
C PHE A 123 22.19 -19.04 3.78
N ARG A 124 21.82 -20.01 2.94
CA ARG A 124 20.41 -20.33 2.63
C ARG A 124 19.73 -21.16 3.72
N ASP A 125 20.50 -21.77 4.61
CA ASP A 125 19.97 -22.56 5.74
C ASP A 125 19.20 -21.74 6.78
N ILE A 126 19.25 -20.41 6.68
CA ILE A 126 18.52 -19.49 7.56
C ILE A 126 17.03 -19.85 7.67
N ILE A 127 16.40 -20.35 6.61
CA ILE A 127 14.98 -20.75 6.63
C ILE A 127 14.77 -21.94 7.56
N ALA A 128 15.71 -22.90 7.60
CA ALA A 128 15.65 -24.04 8.49
C ALA A 128 15.88 -23.62 9.96
N ASP A 129 16.80 -22.68 10.20
CA ASP A 129 17.03 -22.13 11.55
C ASP A 129 15.81 -21.37 12.06
N VAL A 130 15.19 -20.54 11.22
CA VAL A 130 13.99 -19.77 11.59
C VAL A 130 12.80 -20.67 11.91
N LYS A 131 12.66 -21.84 11.27
CA LYS A 131 11.60 -22.80 11.63
C LYS A 131 11.65 -23.22 13.10
N ARG A 132 12.82 -23.23 13.73
CA ARG A 132 12.95 -23.52 15.18
C ARG A 132 12.34 -22.42 16.04
N PHE A 133 12.50 -21.15 15.66
CA PHE A 133 11.85 -20.02 16.34
C PHE A 133 10.33 -20.12 16.29
N LEU A 134 9.78 -20.53 15.14
CA LEU A 134 8.34 -20.66 14.94
C LEU A 134 7.71 -21.80 15.76
N GLN A 135 8.51 -22.74 16.25
CA GLN A 135 8.07 -23.83 17.13
C GLN A 135 8.23 -23.50 18.62
N GLY A 136 8.79 -22.33 18.95
CA GLY A 136 9.03 -21.88 20.31
C GLY A 136 7.81 -21.20 20.96
N THR A 137 8.08 -20.27 21.88
CA THR A 137 7.03 -19.43 22.48
C THR A 137 6.52 -18.38 21.49
N VAL A 138 5.48 -17.63 21.86
CA VAL A 138 4.93 -16.55 21.01
C VAL A 138 6.01 -15.51 20.70
N GLU A 139 6.84 -15.14 21.67
CA GLU A 139 7.95 -14.19 21.48
C GLU A 139 8.99 -14.72 20.49
N HIS A 140 9.34 -16.00 20.56
CA HIS A 140 10.22 -16.63 19.58
C HIS A 140 9.58 -16.66 18.19
N CYS A 141 8.29 -16.97 18.10
CA CYS A 141 7.56 -16.96 16.84
C CYS A 141 7.56 -15.56 16.22
N ILE A 142 7.32 -14.51 17.00
CA ILE A 142 7.41 -13.11 16.57
C ILE A 142 8.80 -12.81 16.00
N ILE A 143 9.88 -13.17 16.71
CA ILE A 143 11.26 -12.99 16.23
C ILE A 143 11.49 -13.74 14.91
N GLY A 144 11.04 -14.99 14.82
CA GLY A 144 11.14 -15.79 13.59
C GLY A 144 10.44 -15.12 12.40
N VAL A 145 9.25 -14.57 12.61
CA VAL A 145 8.50 -13.84 11.57
C VAL A 145 9.21 -12.54 11.18
N ILE A 146 9.76 -11.79 12.14
CA ILE A 146 10.56 -10.58 11.87
C ILE A 146 11.80 -10.94 11.03
N ILE A 147 12.50 -12.04 11.32
CA ILE A 147 13.63 -12.52 10.51
C ILE A 147 13.22 -12.75 9.06
N LEU A 148 12.09 -13.44 8.83
CA LEU A 148 11.61 -13.69 7.46
C LEU A 148 11.18 -12.40 6.75
N SER A 149 10.58 -11.47 7.48
CA SER A 149 10.12 -10.19 6.91
C SER A 149 11.32 -9.34 6.50
N GLU A 150 12.29 -9.18 7.39
CA GLU A 150 13.50 -8.41 7.12
C GLU A 150 14.32 -9.06 6.01
N LEU A 151 14.44 -10.39 6.00
CA LEU A 151 15.11 -11.12 4.92
C LEU A 151 14.43 -10.86 3.58
N THR A 152 13.10 -10.91 3.53
CA THR A 152 12.33 -10.67 2.30
C THR A 152 12.55 -9.25 1.78
N GLN A 153 12.49 -8.25 2.67
CA GLN A 153 12.71 -6.85 2.32
C GLN A 153 14.15 -6.58 1.88
N GLU A 154 15.14 -7.07 2.62
CA GLU A 154 16.55 -6.92 2.28
C GLU A 154 16.85 -7.59 0.93
N MET A 155 16.31 -8.78 0.65
CA MET A 155 16.46 -9.43 -0.67
C MET A 155 15.86 -8.61 -1.82
N ASN A 156 14.81 -7.83 -1.54
CA ASN A 156 14.15 -6.96 -2.51
C ASN A 156 14.82 -5.57 -2.63
N LEU A 157 15.60 -5.16 -1.64
CA LEU A 157 16.23 -3.83 -1.59
C LEU A 157 17.35 -3.71 -2.63
N VAL A 158 17.21 -2.78 -3.58
CA VAL A 158 18.24 -2.47 -4.57
C VAL A 158 19.33 -1.62 -3.91
N ASP A 159 20.55 -2.17 -3.84
CA ASP A 159 21.73 -1.42 -3.39
C ASP A 159 22.38 -0.71 -4.59
N TYR A 160 22.10 0.59 -4.74
CA TYR A 160 22.65 1.41 -5.83
C TYR A 160 24.17 1.60 -5.76
N SER A 161 24.80 1.28 -4.62
CA SER A 161 26.27 1.32 -4.50
C SER A 161 26.95 0.09 -5.14
N ARG A 162 26.18 -0.93 -5.52
CA ARG A 162 26.69 -2.20 -6.07
C ARG A 162 26.15 -2.47 -7.49
N PRO A 163 26.83 -3.32 -8.29
CA PRO A 163 26.33 -3.68 -9.61
C PRO A 163 24.93 -4.32 -9.56
N SER A 164 23.96 -3.70 -10.22
CA SER A 164 22.55 -4.14 -10.26
C SER A 164 22.37 -5.58 -10.74
N ALA A 165 23.27 -6.10 -11.57
CA ALA A 165 23.27 -7.48 -12.03
C ALA A 165 23.43 -8.49 -10.87
N LYS A 166 24.28 -8.20 -9.88
CA LYS A 166 24.48 -9.07 -8.72
C LYS A 166 23.24 -9.11 -7.84
N HIS A 167 22.64 -7.95 -7.58
CA HIS A 167 21.38 -7.84 -6.84
C HIS A 167 20.26 -8.62 -7.54
N ARG A 168 20.02 -8.38 -8.84
CA ARG A 168 18.98 -9.10 -9.60
C ARG A 168 19.16 -10.62 -9.56
N LYS A 169 20.40 -11.11 -9.65
CA LYS A 169 20.71 -12.55 -9.56
C LYS A 169 20.32 -13.13 -8.19
N VAL A 170 20.62 -12.42 -7.10
CA VAL A 170 20.26 -12.83 -5.73
C VAL A 170 18.74 -12.81 -5.54
N ALA A 171 18.08 -11.68 -5.86
CA ALA A 171 16.64 -11.51 -5.74
C ALA A 171 15.86 -12.58 -6.54
N THR A 172 16.26 -12.82 -7.79
CA THR A 172 15.68 -13.88 -8.64
C THR A 172 15.85 -15.27 -8.02
N SER A 173 17.04 -15.59 -7.52
CA SER A 173 17.29 -16.89 -6.88
C SER A 173 16.49 -17.05 -5.59
N PHE A 174 16.35 -16.01 -4.76
CA PHE A 174 15.55 -16.03 -3.54
C PHE A 174 14.05 -16.21 -3.83
N ARG A 175 13.54 -15.47 -4.80
CA ARG A 175 12.16 -15.59 -5.33
C ARG A 175 11.85 -17.04 -5.72
N ASP A 176 12.75 -17.68 -6.46
CA ASP A 176 12.53 -19.00 -7.05
C ASP A 176 12.74 -20.16 -6.06
N THR A 177 13.51 -19.95 -4.98
CA THR A 177 13.91 -21.04 -4.07
C THR A 177 13.36 -20.94 -2.65
N SER A 178 12.94 -19.76 -2.18
CA SER A 178 12.56 -19.59 -0.77
C SER A 178 11.29 -18.75 -0.56
N LEU A 179 11.08 -17.71 -1.37
CA LEU A 179 10.01 -16.74 -1.12
C LEU A 179 8.59 -17.38 -1.12
N LYS A 180 8.35 -18.36 -2.00
CA LYS A 180 7.09 -19.10 -2.03
C LYS A 180 6.80 -19.80 -0.69
N ASP A 181 7.81 -20.48 -0.16
CA ASP A 181 7.69 -21.26 1.08
C ASP A 181 7.47 -20.34 2.29
N ILE A 182 8.09 -19.16 2.28
CA ILE A 182 7.88 -18.12 3.29
C ILE A 182 6.41 -17.65 3.26
N LEU A 183 5.84 -17.38 2.08
CA LEU A 183 4.44 -16.98 1.95
C LEU A 183 3.48 -18.08 2.46
N VAL A 184 3.72 -19.33 2.07
CA VAL A 184 2.89 -20.48 2.52
C VAL A 184 2.96 -20.65 4.03
N LEU A 185 4.15 -20.51 4.61
CA LEU A 185 4.36 -20.56 6.06
C LEU A 185 3.62 -19.43 6.77
N ALA A 186 3.71 -18.19 6.27
CA ALA A 186 3.00 -17.04 6.83
C ALA A 186 1.48 -17.21 6.80
N CYS A 187 0.93 -17.68 5.67
CA CYS A 187 -0.49 -17.99 5.54
C CYS A 187 -0.92 -19.12 6.51
N SER A 188 -0.06 -20.12 6.72
CA SER A 188 -0.31 -21.20 7.67
C SER A 188 -0.34 -20.71 9.12
N LEU A 189 0.54 -19.78 9.49
CA LEU A 189 0.53 -19.13 10.81
C LEU A 189 -0.77 -18.33 11.02
N LEU A 190 -1.24 -17.56 10.04
CA LEU A 190 -2.52 -16.85 10.13
C LEU A 190 -3.71 -17.79 10.29
N LYS A 191 -3.73 -18.90 9.53
CA LYS A 191 -4.74 -19.96 9.67
C LYS A 191 -4.76 -20.54 11.08
N GLN A 192 -3.59 -20.79 11.68
CA GLN A 192 -3.49 -21.30 13.05
C GLN A 192 -3.98 -20.28 14.10
N VAL A 193 -3.69 -19.00 13.90
CA VAL A 193 -4.17 -17.94 14.79
C VAL A 193 -5.70 -17.84 14.75
N LEU A 194 -6.31 -17.95 13.57
CA LEU A 194 -7.77 -17.93 13.41
C LEU A 194 -8.46 -19.23 13.83
N ALA A 195 -7.74 -20.34 13.96
CA ALA A 195 -8.31 -21.61 14.43
C ALA A 195 -8.71 -21.58 15.92
N LYS A 196 -8.25 -20.58 16.67
CA LYS A 196 -8.61 -20.33 18.08
C LYS A 196 -9.39 -19.01 18.18
N PRO A 197 -10.24 -18.84 19.22
CA PRO A 197 -10.85 -17.54 19.48
C PRO A 197 -9.75 -16.48 19.61
N LEU A 198 -9.81 -15.43 18.79
CA LEU A 198 -8.86 -14.32 18.85
C LEU A 198 -8.98 -13.64 20.21
N ASN A 199 -7.91 -13.66 21.02
CA ASN A 199 -7.84 -12.85 22.22
C ASN A 199 -7.28 -11.48 21.85
N LEU A 200 -8.16 -10.58 21.42
CA LEU A 200 -7.77 -9.22 21.04
C LEU A 200 -7.33 -8.36 22.25
N GLN A 201 -7.27 -8.89 23.47
CA GLN A 201 -6.64 -8.21 24.61
C GLN A 201 -5.17 -8.61 24.80
N ASP A 202 -4.73 -9.69 24.16
CA ASP A 202 -3.36 -10.17 24.23
C ASP A 202 -2.47 -9.38 23.25
N GLN A 203 -1.59 -8.55 23.79
CA GLN A 203 -0.69 -7.70 23.02
C GLN A 203 0.33 -8.51 22.20
N ASP A 204 0.77 -9.66 22.71
CA ASP A 204 1.71 -10.54 22.00
C ASP A 204 1.01 -11.23 20.84
N GLN A 205 -0.25 -11.65 21.02
CA GLN A 205 -1.06 -12.20 19.93
C GLN A 205 -1.31 -11.15 18.83
N GLN A 206 -1.67 -9.92 19.20
CA GLN A 206 -1.84 -8.84 18.23
C GLN A 206 -0.55 -8.52 17.49
N ASN A 207 0.59 -8.46 18.19
CA ASN A 207 1.88 -8.21 17.58
C ASN A 207 2.26 -9.35 16.63
N LEU A 208 2.03 -10.60 17.00
CA LEU A 208 2.25 -11.74 16.10
C LEU A 208 1.43 -11.61 14.81
N VAL A 209 0.13 -11.32 14.91
CA VAL A 209 -0.73 -11.13 13.72
C VAL A 209 -0.22 -9.98 12.86
N MET A 210 0.16 -8.86 13.48
CA MET A 210 0.73 -7.71 12.77
C MET A 210 1.99 -8.10 11.99
N GLN A 211 2.95 -8.79 12.62
CA GLN A 211 4.19 -9.18 11.97
C GLN A 211 3.95 -10.20 10.85
N VAL A 212 3.02 -11.14 11.04
CA VAL A 212 2.70 -12.13 10.00
C VAL A 212 1.99 -11.48 8.80
N LEU A 213 1.08 -10.52 9.02
CA LEU A 213 0.46 -9.76 7.93
C LEU A 213 1.49 -8.92 7.16
N LYS A 214 2.42 -8.26 7.86
CA LYS A 214 3.55 -7.52 7.24
C LYS A 214 4.46 -8.45 6.42
N LEU A 215 4.69 -9.66 6.90
CA LEU A 215 5.44 -10.68 6.16
C LEU A 215 4.70 -11.08 4.87
N VAL A 216 3.40 -11.41 4.96
CA VAL A 216 2.59 -11.74 3.77
C VAL A 216 2.63 -10.59 2.76
N LEU A 217 2.41 -9.36 3.22
CA LEU A 217 2.47 -8.17 2.38
C LEU A 217 3.83 -8.02 1.71
N SER A 218 4.93 -8.17 2.47
CA SER A 218 6.30 -8.12 1.92
C SER A 218 6.54 -9.19 0.86
N CYS A 219 5.97 -10.39 1.02
CA CYS A 219 6.08 -11.45 0.00
C CYS A 219 5.27 -11.13 -1.27
N LEU A 220 4.07 -10.59 -1.12
CA LEU A 220 3.20 -10.25 -2.26
C LEU A 220 3.65 -8.99 -3.02
N SER A 221 4.34 -8.08 -2.33
CA SER A 221 4.89 -6.83 -2.88
C SER A 221 6.35 -6.96 -3.35
N PHE A 222 6.91 -8.18 -3.40
CA PHE A 222 8.26 -8.42 -3.90
C PHE A 222 8.39 -8.00 -5.38
N ASP A 223 9.55 -7.48 -5.80
CA ASP A 223 9.79 -7.15 -7.21
C ASP A 223 10.09 -8.42 -8.00
N PHE A 224 9.04 -9.02 -8.55
CA PHE A 224 9.15 -10.27 -9.30
C PHE A 224 9.84 -10.12 -10.66
N ILE A 225 9.94 -8.90 -11.22
CA ILE A 225 10.43 -8.66 -12.60
C ILE A 225 11.79 -7.95 -12.59
N GLY A 226 12.16 -7.28 -11.50
CA GLY A 226 13.35 -6.44 -11.41
C GLY A 226 13.14 -5.06 -12.05
N SER A 227 11.89 -4.56 -12.03
CA SER A 227 11.48 -3.29 -12.65
C SER A 227 11.15 -2.18 -11.66
N SER A 228 11.29 -2.42 -10.34
CA SER A 228 10.97 -1.46 -9.26
C SER A 228 11.97 -0.30 -9.12
N ALA A 229 12.68 0.07 -10.19
CA ALA A 229 13.66 1.15 -10.17
C ALA A 229 13.04 2.56 -10.19
N ASP A 230 11.71 2.66 -10.30
CA ASP A 230 10.99 3.92 -10.42
C ASP A 230 9.92 4.04 -9.33
N GLU A 231 10.24 4.81 -8.28
CA GLU A 231 9.27 5.16 -7.22
C GLU A 231 8.14 6.08 -7.73
N SER A 232 8.22 6.56 -8.98
CA SER A 232 7.14 7.29 -9.65
C SER A 232 6.14 6.38 -10.39
N ALA A 233 6.31 5.06 -10.33
CA ALA A 233 5.43 4.10 -10.99
C ALA A 233 3.98 4.19 -10.48
N ASP A 234 3.01 4.13 -11.42
CA ASP A 234 1.57 4.14 -11.15
C ASP A 234 1.20 3.10 -10.05
N ASP A 235 0.61 3.55 -8.93
CA ASP A 235 0.08 2.71 -7.84
C ASP A 235 -1.14 1.86 -8.29
N LEU A 236 -1.33 1.67 -9.58
CA LEU A 236 -2.31 0.76 -10.17
C LEU A 236 -1.70 -0.35 -11.04
N CYS A 237 -0.37 -0.54 -10.99
CA CYS A 237 0.34 -1.59 -11.72
C CYS A 237 -0.03 -3.02 -11.28
N THR A 238 -0.19 -3.95 -12.23
CA THR A 238 -0.40 -5.37 -11.94
C THR A 238 0.89 -6.07 -11.50
N VAL A 239 0.80 -6.98 -10.54
CA VAL A 239 1.92 -7.78 -10.03
C VAL A 239 2.09 -9.05 -10.85
N GLN A 240 3.31 -9.33 -11.34
CA GLN A 240 3.62 -10.53 -12.13
C GLN A 240 4.16 -11.66 -11.25
N ILE A 241 3.26 -12.28 -10.50
CA ILE A 241 3.56 -13.44 -9.65
C ILE A 241 4.03 -14.64 -10.51
N PRO A 242 5.07 -15.39 -10.07
CA PRO A 242 5.51 -16.62 -10.74
C PRO A 242 4.40 -17.66 -10.86
N THR A 243 4.37 -18.38 -12.00
CA THR A 243 3.35 -19.41 -12.27
C THR A 243 3.34 -20.54 -11.24
N THR A 244 4.49 -20.82 -10.62
CA THR A 244 4.61 -21.82 -9.55
C THR A 244 3.79 -21.48 -8.30
N TRP A 245 3.38 -20.22 -8.12
CA TRP A 245 2.54 -19.79 -6.99
C TRP A 245 1.04 -19.89 -7.29
N ARG A 246 0.65 -20.12 -8.55
CA ARG A 246 -0.76 -20.14 -9.00
C ARG A 246 -1.67 -20.96 -8.08
N THR A 247 -1.20 -22.10 -7.58
CA THR A 247 -1.97 -22.97 -6.68
C THR A 247 -2.42 -22.26 -5.41
N ILE A 248 -1.58 -21.41 -4.82
CA ILE A 248 -1.88 -20.65 -3.59
C ILE A 248 -3.09 -19.73 -3.80
N PHE A 249 -3.19 -19.11 -4.99
CA PHE A 249 -4.26 -18.19 -5.36
C PHE A 249 -5.55 -18.90 -5.76
N LEU A 250 -5.45 -20.15 -6.22
CA LEU A 250 -6.61 -20.95 -6.61
C LEU A 250 -7.29 -21.65 -5.43
N GLU A 251 -6.61 -21.79 -4.30
CA GLU A 251 -7.17 -22.25 -3.03
C GLU A 251 -8.21 -21.23 -2.52
N PRO A 252 -9.52 -21.56 -2.51
CA PRO A 252 -10.55 -20.62 -2.08
C PRO A 252 -10.33 -20.10 -0.65
N GLU A 253 -9.79 -20.96 0.21
CA GLU A 253 -9.51 -20.67 1.62
C GLU A 253 -8.46 -19.56 1.78
N THR A 254 -7.60 -19.33 0.78
CA THR A 254 -6.58 -18.28 0.85
C THR A 254 -7.21 -16.90 0.84
N LEU A 255 -8.05 -16.56 -0.15
CA LEU A 255 -8.72 -15.26 -0.18
C LEU A 255 -9.69 -15.10 1.00
N GLU A 256 -10.44 -16.16 1.31
CA GLU A 256 -11.40 -16.16 2.41
C GLU A 256 -10.74 -15.87 3.76
N LEU A 257 -9.51 -16.37 3.97
CA LEU A 257 -8.71 -16.06 5.16
C LEU A 257 -8.56 -14.55 5.37
N PHE A 258 -8.17 -13.79 4.35
CA PHE A 258 -7.92 -12.35 4.49
C PHE A 258 -9.21 -11.54 4.63
N PHE A 259 -10.30 -11.94 3.97
CA PHE A 259 -11.61 -11.33 4.22
C PHE A 259 -12.09 -11.60 5.66
N ASN A 260 -11.88 -12.82 6.18
CA ASN A 260 -12.23 -13.14 7.56
C ASN A 260 -11.36 -12.36 8.57
N LEU A 261 -10.05 -12.21 8.29
CA LEU A 261 -9.15 -11.38 9.09
C LEU A 261 -9.63 -9.92 9.13
N TYR A 262 -9.97 -9.33 7.98
CA TYR A 262 -10.50 -7.96 7.94
C TYR A 262 -11.71 -7.76 8.86
N HIS A 263 -12.67 -8.69 8.82
CA HIS A 263 -13.88 -8.58 9.64
C HIS A 263 -13.69 -8.91 11.12
N SER A 264 -12.61 -9.61 11.48
CA SER A 264 -12.40 -10.11 12.85
C SER A 264 -11.36 -9.30 13.65
N LEU A 265 -10.59 -8.45 12.98
CA LEU A 265 -9.46 -7.74 13.55
C LEU A 265 -9.77 -6.25 13.81
N PRO A 266 -9.07 -5.61 14.77
CA PRO A 266 -9.17 -4.17 15.00
C PRO A 266 -8.56 -3.36 13.84
N PRO A 267 -8.89 -2.06 13.71
CA PRO A 267 -8.55 -1.22 12.56
C PRO A 267 -7.10 -1.31 12.08
N LEU A 268 -6.11 -1.21 12.99
CA LEU A 268 -4.69 -1.28 12.63
C LEU A 268 -4.31 -2.59 11.92
N LEU A 269 -4.90 -3.71 12.34
CA LEU A 269 -4.61 -5.04 11.80
C LEU A 269 -5.52 -5.37 10.60
N SER A 270 -6.77 -4.91 10.61
CA SER A 270 -7.69 -5.08 9.48
C SER A 270 -7.20 -4.29 8.26
N GLN A 271 -6.54 -3.14 8.46
CA GLN A 271 -5.94 -2.36 7.39
C GLN A 271 -4.85 -3.18 6.68
N LEU A 272 -3.97 -3.84 7.44
CA LEU A 272 -2.95 -4.72 6.86
C LEU A 272 -3.56 -5.91 6.12
N ALA A 273 -4.67 -6.48 6.63
CA ALA A 273 -5.38 -7.54 5.92
C ALA A 273 -5.97 -7.05 4.59
N LEU A 274 -6.50 -5.82 4.54
CA LEU A 274 -6.92 -5.17 3.29
C LEU A 274 -5.74 -4.91 2.36
N SER A 275 -4.59 -4.45 2.86
CA SER A 275 -3.39 -4.28 2.03
C SER A 275 -2.95 -5.59 1.38
N CYS A 276 -3.05 -6.73 2.08
CA CYS A 276 -2.83 -8.04 1.47
C CYS A 276 -3.86 -8.31 0.36
N LEU A 277 -5.16 -8.03 0.58
CA LEU A 277 -6.22 -8.17 -0.43
C LEU A 277 -5.99 -7.30 -1.67
N VAL A 278 -5.47 -6.07 -1.50
CA VAL A 278 -5.03 -5.20 -2.60
C VAL A 278 -3.98 -5.89 -3.46
N GLN A 279 -2.98 -6.54 -2.85
CA GLN A 279 -1.97 -7.29 -3.60
C GLN A 279 -2.54 -8.54 -4.28
N PHE A 280 -3.45 -9.26 -3.62
CA PHE A 280 -4.17 -10.38 -4.22
C PHE A 280 -5.00 -9.95 -5.45
N ALA A 281 -5.69 -8.81 -5.41
CA ALA A 281 -6.40 -8.26 -6.57
C ALA A 281 -5.46 -7.74 -7.66
N SER A 282 -4.26 -7.29 -7.29
CA SER A 282 -3.25 -6.81 -8.24
C SER A 282 -2.57 -7.93 -9.03
N THR A 283 -2.76 -9.19 -8.66
CA THR A 283 -2.10 -10.34 -9.33
C THR A 283 -2.57 -10.48 -10.77
N ARG A 284 -1.66 -10.30 -11.74
CA ARG A 284 -1.98 -10.22 -13.16
C ARG A 284 -2.85 -11.39 -13.60
N ARG A 285 -4.00 -11.08 -14.20
CA ARG A 285 -5.02 -12.05 -14.61
C ARG A 285 -4.54 -13.17 -15.55
N SER A 286 -3.43 -12.97 -16.27
CA SER A 286 -2.80 -13.98 -17.14
C SER A 286 -2.19 -15.14 -16.36
N LEU A 287 -2.07 -15.03 -15.03
CA LEU A 287 -1.70 -16.14 -14.16
C LEU A 287 -2.73 -17.28 -14.24
N PHE A 288 -4.00 -16.98 -14.52
CA PHE A 288 -5.13 -17.90 -14.47
C PHE A 288 -5.65 -18.29 -15.86
N SER A 289 -6.12 -19.54 -16.00
CA SER A 289 -6.93 -19.94 -17.16
C SER A 289 -8.29 -19.23 -17.15
N SER A 290 -9.04 -19.25 -18.26
CA SER A 290 -10.33 -18.55 -18.31
C SER A 290 -11.33 -18.99 -17.24
N PRO A 291 -11.55 -20.31 -16.99
CA PRO A 291 -12.47 -20.76 -15.94
C PRO A 291 -11.99 -20.41 -14.53
N GLU A 292 -10.70 -20.59 -14.27
CA GLU A 292 -10.09 -20.24 -12.99
C GLU A 292 -10.19 -18.74 -12.69
N ARG A 293 -9.97 -17.92 -13.71
CA ARG A 293 -10.06 -16.47 -13.61
C ARG A 293 -11.48 -16.03 -13.24
N ALA A 294 -12.49 -16.62 -13.87
CA ALA A 294 -13.89 -16.35 -13.52
C ALA A 294 -14.18 -16.72 -12.06
N LYS A 295 -13.70 -17.88 -11.60
CA LYS A 295 -13.85 -18.32 -10.20
C LYS A 295 -13.14 -17.38 -9.22
N TYR A 296 -11.89 -17.02 -9.49
CA TYR A 296 -11.10 -16.14 -8.64
C TYR A 296 -11.70 -14.72 -8.57
N LEU A 297 -12.13 -14.17 -9.71
CA LEU A 297 -12.81 -12.89 -9.76
C LEU A 297 -14.14 -12.92 -8.99
N GLY A 298 -14.92 -13.99 -9.12
CA GLY A 298 -16.14 -14.18 -8.33
C GLY A 298 -15.88 -14.15 -6.81
N ASN A 299 -14.80 -14.75 -6.34
CA ASN A 299 -14.41 -14.70 -4.92
C ASN A 299 -14.02 -13.28 -4.46
N LEU A 300 -13.31 -12.52 -5.29
CA LEU A 300 -12.99 -11.11 -4.99
C LEU A 300 -14.27 -10.26 -4.89
N ILE A 301 -15.18 -10.39 -5.86
CA ILE A 301 -16.45 -9.65 -5.90
C ILE A 301 -17.34 -10.03 -4.72
N LYS A 302 -17.41 -11.31 -4.34
CA LYS A 302 -18.11 -11.76 -3.14
C LYS A 302 -17.55 -11.09 -1.88
N GLY A 303 -16.23 -10.95 -1.78
CA GLY A 303 -15.60 -10.26 -0.65
C GLY A 303 -15.88 -8.76 -0.63
N VAL A 304 -15.82 -8.09 -1.78
CA VAL A 304 -16.25 -6.67 -1.93
C VAL A 304 -17.68 -6.49 -1.44
N LYS A 305 -18.59 -7.36 -1.90
CA LYS A 305 -20.00 -7.34 -1.48
C LYS A 305 -20.12 -7.38 0.04
N ARG A 306 -19.47 -8.36 0.67
CA ARG A 306 -19.51 -8.56 2.12
C ARG A 306 -19.02 -7.33 2.91
N ILE A 307 -17.98 -6.65 2.42
CA ILE A 307 -17.46 -5.42 3.03
C ILE A 307 -18.47 -4.28 2.89
N LEU A 308 -19.05 -4.09 1.70
CA LEU A 308 -20.02 -3.04 1.44
C LEU A 308 -21.36 -3.24 2.17
N GLU A 309 -21.78 -4.48 2.38
CA GLU A 309 -22.95 -4.82 3.20
C GLU A 309 -22.70 -4.61 4.71
N ASN A 310 -21.43 -4.56 5.14
CA ASN A 310 -21.03 -4.39 6.53
C ASN A 310 -19.96 -3.28 6.66
N PRO A 311 -20.30 -2.01 6.37
CA PRO A 311 -19.32 -0.94 6.18
C PRO A 311 -18.70 -0.40 7.48
N GLN A 312 -18.98 -1.02 8.65
CA GLN A 312 -18.51 -0.52 9.95
C GLN A 312 -16.98 -0.33 9.99
N GLY A 313 -16.23 -1.25 9.38
CA GLY A 313 -14.77 -1.16 9.29
C GLY A 313 -14.26 -0.03 8.40
N LEU A 314 -15.09 0.51 7.50
CA LEU A 314 -14.74 1.62 6.59
C LEU A 314 -14.88 3.00 7.24
N SER A 315 -15.30 3.07 8.51
CA SER A 315 -15.23 4.31 9.30
C SER A 315 -13.79 4.68 9.69
N ASP A 316 -12.88 3.70 9.68
CA ASP A 316 -11.45 3.93 9.87
C ASP A 316 -10.81 4.43 8.56
N PRO A 317 -10.05 5.55 8.57
CA PRO A 317 -9.44 6.11 7.36
C PRO A 317 -8.47 5.17 6.65
N GLY A 318 -7.73 4.34 7.38
CA GLY A 318 -6.76 3.39 6.83
C GLY A 318 -7.46 2.26 6.07
N ASN A 319 -8.47 1.65 6.69
CA ASN A 319 -9.32 0.66 6.04
C ASN A 319 -10.03 1.23 4.81
N TYR A 320 -10.58 2.44 4.93
CA TYR A 320 -11.26 3.12 3.84
C TYR A 320 -10.34 3.31 2.64
N HIS A 321 -9.13 3.83 2.86
CA HIS A 321 -8.14 4.04 1.82
C HIS A 321 -7.73 2.75 1.12
N GLU A 322 -7.40 1.70 1.88
CA GLU A 322 -7.03 0.40 1.32
C GLU A 322 -8.18 -0.26 0.56
N PHE A 323 -9.43 -0.04 1.00
CA PHE A 323 -10.59 -0.53 0.26
C PHE A 323 -10.82 0.22 -1.06
N CYS A 324 -10.63 1.55 -1.09
CA CYS A 324 -10.64 2.32 -2.35
C CYS A 324 -9.58 1.81 -3.33
N ARG A 325 -8.35 1.56 -2.83
CA ARG A 325 -7.28 0.93 -3.63
C ARG A 325 -7.71 -0.42 -4.15
N PHE A 326 -8.27 -1.28 -3.30
CA PHE A 326 -8.75 -2.62 -3.67
C PHE A 326 -9.77 -2.57 -4.80
N LEU A 327 -10.76 -1.67 -4.73
CA LEU A 327 -11.77 -1.48 -5.77
C LEU A 327 -11.14 -1.05 -7.11
N ALA A 328 -10.21 -0.09 -7.08
CA ALA A 328 -9.50 0.34 -8.30
C ALA A 328 -8.72 -0.83 -8.93
N ARG A 329 -8.05 -1.66 -8.10
CA ARG A 329 -7.28 -2.82 -8.60
C ARG A 329 -8.13 -3.80 -9.40
N LEU A 330 -9.39 -4.03 -9.02
CA LEU A 330 -10.29 -4.93 -9.76
C LEU A 330 -10.40 -4.54 -11.24
N LYS A 331 -10.67 -3.27 -11.54
CA LYS A 331 -10.80 -2.84 -12.94
C LYS A 331 -9.46 -2.72 -13.67
N THR A 332 -8.39 -2.40 -12.94
CA THR A 332 -7.06 -2.29 -13.57
C THR A 332 -6.56 -3.65 -14.07
N ASN A 333 -6.98 -4.74 -13.40
CA ASN A 333 -6.53 -6.08 -13.71
C ASN A 333 -7.53 -6.88 -14.56
N TYR A 334 -8.84 -6.76 -14.29
CA TYR A 334 -9.90 -7.54 -14.96
C TYR A 334 -10.67 -6.68 -15.97
N GLN A 335 -11.07 -7.31 -17.08
CA GLN A 335 -11.86 -6.61 -18.10
C GLN A 335 -13.31 -6.43 -17.65
N LEU A 336 -13.95 -5.34 -18.10
CA LEU A 336 -15.38 -5.09 -17.83
C LEU A 336 -16.25 -6.26 -18.32
N GLY A 337 -15.96 -6.80 -19.51
CA GLY A 337 -16.66 -7.97 -20.05
C GLY A 337 -16.57 -9.24 -19.19
N GLU A 338 -15.62 -9.32 -18.25
CA GLU A 338 -15.53 -10.42 -17.28
C GLU A 338 -16.26 -10.10 -15.99
N LEU A 339 -16.21 -8.84 -15.55
CA LEU A 339 -16.92 -8.36 -14.37
C LEU A 339 -18.43 -8.56 -14.52
N VAL A 340 -19.00 -8.20 -15.68
CA VAL A 340 -20.44 -8.34 -15.94
C VAL A 340 -20.94 -9.78 -15.95
N LEU A 341 -20.04 -10.77 -16.12
CA LEU A 341 -20.39 -12.19 -16.11
C LEU A 341 -20.40 -12.79 -14.69
N VAL A 342 -19.95 -12.04 -13.69
CA VAL A 342 -20.00 -12.49 -12.29
C VAL A 342 -21.45 -12.41 -11.81
N LYS A 343 -21.94 -13.49 -11.20
CA LYS A 343 -23.35 -13.63 -10.80
C LYS A 343 -23.86 -12.48 -9.93
N GLU A 344 -23.03 -11.99 -9.01
CA GLU A 344 -23.37 -10.91 -8.07
C GLU A 344 -23.06 -9.50 -8.61
N TYR A 345 -22.63 -9.36 -9.88
CA TYR A 345 -22.15 -8.09 -10.42
C TYR A 345 -23.16 -6.95 -10.30
N ALA A 346 -24.41 -7.16 -10.72
CA ALA A 346 -25.43 -6.13 -10.77
C ALA A 346 -25.71 -5.48 -9.40
N GLU A 347 -25.69 -6.28 -8.35
CA GLU A 347 -25.85 -5.82 -6.97
C GLU A 347 -24.58 -5.11 -6.48
N VAL A 348 -23.41 -5.70 -6.72
CA VAL A 348 -22.13 -5.15 -6.26
C VAL A 348 -21.80 -3.81 -6.91
N ILE A 349 -22.04 -3.65 -8.22
CA ILE A 349 -21.79 -2.37 -8.89
C ILE A 349 -22.70 -1.26 -8.34
N GLY A 350 -23.94 -1.58 -7.96
CA GLY A 350 -24.84 -0.65 -7.26
C GLY A 350 -24.32 -0.27 -5.87
N LEU A 351 -23.81 -1.24 -5.10
CA LEU A 351 -23.17 -0.96 -3.81
C LEU A 351 -21.91 -0.08 -3.96
N ILE A 352 -21.07 -0.35 -4.97
CA ILE A 352 -19.88 0.47 -5.27
C ILE A 352 -20.28 1.89 -5.69
N ALA A 353 -21.35 2.05 -6.46
CA ALA A 353 -21.88 3.36 -6.85
C ALA A 353 -22.35 4.15 -5.63
N ASN A 354 -23.17 3.54 -4.76
CA ASN A 354 -23.64 4.17 -3.53
C ASN A 354 -22.48 4.55 -2.60
N PHE A 355 -21.50 3.67 -2.45
CA PHE A 355 -20.27 3.95 -1.72
C PHE A 355 -19.55 5.15 -2.33
N THR A 356 -19.33 5.16 -3.64
CA THR A 356 -18.63 6.25 -4.34
C THR A 356 -19.37 7.59 -4.19
N ILE A 357 -20.69 7.61 -4.33
CA ILE A 357 -21.51 8.83 -4.16
C ILE A 357 -21.34 9.37 -2.73
N THR A 358 -21.45 8.50 -1.72
CA THR A 358 -21.27 8.87 -0.31
C THR A 358 -19.86 9.40 -0.05
N SER A 359 -18.85 8.74 -0.62
CA SER A 359 -17.44 9.13 -0.56
C SER A 359 -17.17 10.52 -1.14
N LEU A 360 -17.81 10.87 -2.26
CA LEU A 360 -17.67 12.18 -2.90
C LEU A 360 -18.31 13.30 -2.08
N GLN A 361 -19.44 13.01 -1.43
CA GLN A 361 -20.11 13.97 -0.54
C GLN A 361 -19.30 14.25 0.74
N HIS A 362 -18.55 13.26 1.23
CA HIS A 362 -17.70 13.37 2.43
C HIS A 362 -16.23 13.61 2.07
N TRP A 363 -15.97 14.61 1.21
CA TRP A 363 -14.64 14.86 0.63
C TRP A 363 -13.56 15.21 1.67
N GLU A 364 -13.93 15.72 2.84
CA GLU A 364 -13.02 16.11 3.93
C GLU A 364 -12.26 14.91 4.53
N PHE A 365 -12.82 13.70 4.45
CA PHE A 365 -12.32 12.56 5.22
C PHE A 365 -11.14 11.83 4.56
N ALA A 366 -10.99 11.90 3.23
CA ALA A 366 -9.94 11.15 2.53
C ALA A 366 -9.71 11.62 1.07
N PRO A 367 -9.08 12.79 0.85
CA PRO A 367 -8.87 13.35 -0.50
C PRO A 367 -8.06 12.41 -1.41
N ASN A 368 -7.02 11.76 -0.88
CA ASN A 368 -6.17 10.83 -1.65
C ASN A 368 -6.91 9.53 -2.05
N SER A 369 -8.01 9.19 -1.38
CA SER A 369 -8.78 7.97 -1.66
C SER A 369 -9.76 8.16 -2.82
N VAL A 370 -10.26 9.39 -3.02
CA VAL A 370 -11.21 9.73 -4.09
C VAL A 370 -10.61 9.44 -5.48
N HIS A 371 -9.31 9.68 -5.64
CA HIS A 371 -8.55 9.37 -6.86
C HIS A 371 -8.78 7.92 -7.34
N TYR A 372 -8.75 6.94 -6.44
CA TYR A 372 -8.93 5.52 -6.79
C TYR A 372 -10.35 5.22 -7.24
N LEU A 373 -11.35 5.84 -6.61
CA LEU A 373 -12.76 5.68 -6.99
C LEU A 373 -13.04 6.32 -8.35
N LEU A 374 -12.58 7.54 -8.59
CA LEU A 374 -12.73 8.19 -9.89
C LEU A 374 -11.99 7.41 -10.98
N THR A 375 -10.78 6.93 -10.71
CA THR A 375 -10.04 6.08 -11.66
C THR A 375 -10.78 4.79 -11.97
N LEU A 376 -11.41 4.16 -10.98
CA LEU A 376 -12.24 2.98 -11.19
C LEU A 376 -13.35 3.30 -12.21
N TRP A 377 -14.14 4.34 -11.97
CA TRP A 377 -15.25 4.70 -12.85
C TRP A 377 -14.80 5.16 -14.23
N GLN A 378 -13.73 5.97 -14.31
CA GLN A 378 -13.11 6.37 -15.56
C GLN A 378 -12.73 5.15 -16.40
N ARG A 379 -11.98 4.20 -15.81
CA ARG A 379 -11.54 2.98 -16.52
C ARG A 379 -12.71 2.05 -16.84
N MET A 380 -13.77 2.00 -16.02
CA MET A 380 -14.99 1.25 -16.28
C MET A 380 -15.71 1.80 -17.52
N VAL A 381 -16.03 3.09 -17.52
CA VAL A 381 -16.75 3.78 -18.62
C VAL A 381 -15.93 3.74 -19.91
N ALA A 382 -14.62 4.03 -19.86
CA ALA A 382 -13.75 3.94 -21.03
C ALA A 382 -13.71 2.54 -21.66
N SER A 383 -14.10 1.49 -20.91
CA SER A 383 -14.12 0.12 -21.41
C SER A 383 -15.45 -0.29 -22.08
N VAL A 384 -16.51 0.50 -21.94
CA VAL A 384 -17.86 0.19 -22.46
C VAL A 384 -17.85 -0.14 -23.96
N PRO A 385 -17.19 0.64 -24.85
CA PRO A 385 -17.17 0.35 -26.29
C PRO A 385 -16.56 -1.00 -26.67
N PHE A 386 -15.79 -1.60 -25.76
CA PHE A 386 -15.09 -2.87 -25.98
C PHE A 386 -15.82 -4.07 -25.36
N VAL A 387 -16.95 -3.85 -24.67
CA VAL A 387 -17.75 -4.93 -24.09
C VAL A 387 -18.53 -5.63 -25.20
N LYS A 388 -18.31 -6.94 -25.34
CA LYS A 388 -19.03 -7.81 -26.28
C LYS A 388 -20.08 -8.70 -25.62
N SER A 389 -20.18 -8.64 -24.29
CA SER A 389 -21.15 -9.43 -23.52
C SER A 389 -22.55 -8.89 -23.72
N ALA A 390 -23.55 -9.77 -23.71
CA ALA A 390 -24.96 -9.38 -23.70
C ALA A 390 -25.44 -8.93 -22.31
N GLU A 391 -24.69 -9.26 -21.25
CA GLU A 391 -25.02 -8.88 -19.87
C GLU A 391 -24.89 -7.35 -19.67
N PRO A 392 -25.84 -6.71 -18.98
CA PRO A 392 -25.84 -5.26 -18.79
C PRO A 392 -24.70 -4.81 -17.88
N HIS A 393 -23.95 -3.79 -18.32
CA HIS A 393 -22.89 -3.19 -17.50
C HIS A 393 -23.41 -2.19 -16.46
N LEU A 394 -24.65 -1.68 -16.60
CA LEU A 394 -25.28 -0.72 -15.67
C LEU A 394 -24.55 0.62 -15.47
N LEU A 395 -23.44 0.86 -16.17
CA LEU A 395 -22.68 2.11 -16.10
C LEU A 395 -23.49 3.33 -16.55
N ASP A 396 -24.39 3.19 -17.52
CA ASP A 396 -25.30 4.26 -17.98
C ASP A 396 -26.30 4.70 -16.90
N THR A 397 -26.52 3.84 -15.88
CA THR A 397 -27.35 4.18 -14.72
C THR A 397 -26.54 4.89 -13.65
N TYR A 398 -25.32 4.42 -13.35
CA TYR A 398 -24.56 4.89 -12.19
C TYR A 398 -23.55 6.01 -12.49
N ALA A 399 -22.95 6.05 -13.68
CA ALA A 399 -22.01 7.10 -14.07
C ALA A 399 -22.62 8.52 -14.02
N PRO A 400 -23.90 8.74 -14.43
CA PRO A 400 -24.54 10.06 -14.30
C PRO A 400 -24.75 10.46 -12.85
N GLU A 401 -25.17 9.53 -11.99
CA GLU A 401 -25.37 9.80 -10.56
C GLU A 401 -24.05 10.15 -9.86
N ILE A 402 -22.96 9.48 -10.22
CA ILE A 402 -21.62 9.79 -9.70
C ILE A 402 -21.13 11.15 -10.19
N THR A 403 -21.34 11.44 -11.47
CA THR A 403 -21.00 12.76 -12.05
C THR A 403 -21.75 13.88 -11.34
N LYS A 404 -23.07 13.69 -11.15
CA LYS A 404 -23.92 14.61 -10.39
C LYS A 404 -23.45 14.77 -8.95
N ALA A 405 -23.13 13.68 -8.26
CA ALA A 405 -22.62 13.71 -6.89
C ALA A 405 -21.30 14.48 -6.79
N PHE A 406 -20.36 14.25 -7.72
CA PHE A 406 -19.10 14.99 -7.77
C PHE A 406 -19.37 16.49 -7.93
N ILE A 407 -20.11 16.89 -8.97
CA ILE A 407 -20.42 18.30 -9.27
C ILE A 407 -21.08 18.96 -8.05
N THR A 408 -22.14 18.34 -7.54
CA THR A 408 -22.92 18.91 -6.42
C THR A 408 -22.06 19.05 -5.17
N SER A 409 -21.24 18.03 -4.84
CA SER A 409 -20.35 18.07 -3.67
C SER A 409 -19.35 19.22 -3.72
N ARG A 410 -18.80 19.53 -4.91
CA ARG A 410 -17.86 20.66 -5.08
C ARG A 410 -18.57 22.00 -4.90
N LEU A 411 -19.76 22.17 -5.47
CA LEU A 411 -20.54 23.41 -5.30
C LEU A 411 -21.03 23.63 -3.86
N GLU A 412 -21.38 22.56 -3.16
CA GLU A 412 -21.74 22.59 -1.74
C GLU A 412 -20.52 22.93 -0.87
N SER A 413 -19.34 22.37 -1.20
CA SER A 413 -18.10 22.62 -0.46
C SER A 413 -17.69 24.08 -0.42
N VAL A 414 -17.94 24.86 -1.48
CA VAL A 414 -17.62 26.30 -1.53
C VAL A 414 -18.23 27.07 -0.36
N ALA A 415 -19.47 26.75 0.01
CA ALA A 415 -20.14 27.43 1.11
C ALA A 415 -19.44 27.18 2.46
N ILE A 416 -18.90 25.97 2.66
CA ILE A 416 -18.17 25.59 3.87
C ILE A 416 -16.80 26.28 3.86
N VAL A 417 -16.05 26.15 2.77
CA VAL A 417 -14.70 26.74 2.59
C VAL A 417 -14.72 28.24 2.86
N VAL A 418 -15.65 28.98 2.27
CA VAL A 418 -15.74 30.43 2.42
C VAL A 418 -16.19 30.85 3.83
N ARG A 419 -17.15 30.14 4.44
CA ARG A 419 -17.69 30.50 5.76
C ARG A 419 -16.73 30.18 6.90
N ASP A 420 -16.04 29.05 6.80
CA ASP A 420 -15.12 28.56 7.81
C ASP A 420 -13.67 28.99 7.54
N ASN A 421 -13.44 29.73 6.45
CA ASN A 421 -12.14 30.26 6.02
C ASN A 421 -11.07 29.15 5.91
N LEU A 422 -11.44 28.08 5.20
CA LEU A 422 -10.57 26.96 4.86
C LEU A 422 -9.78 27.26 3.58
N ASP A 423 -8.72 26.48 3.32
CA ASP A 423 -7.98 26.56 2.07
C ASP A 423 -8.87 26.20 0.88
N ASP A 424 -8.83 27.00 -0.19
CA ASP A 424 -9.64 26.75 -1.39
C ASP A 424 -9.07 25.55 -2.14
N PRO A 425 -9.85 24.47 -2.36
CA PRO A 425 -9.36 23.33 -3.13
C PRO A 425 -8.97 23.69 -4.58
N LEU A 426 -9.47 24.79 -5.15
CA LEU A 426 -9.07 25.29 -6.47
C LEU A 426 -7.62 25.81 -6.51
N ASP A 427 -7.02 26.13 -5.37
CA ASP A 427 -5.61 26.57 -5.30
C ASP A 427 -4.64 25.40 -5.59
N ASP A 428 -5.04 24.17 -5.25
CA ASP A 428 -4.31 22.94 -5.64
C ASP A 428 -4.71 22.50 -7.06
N THR A 429 -4.29 23.29 -8.04
CA THR A 429 -4.57 23.05 -9.45
C THR A 429 -4.14 21.65 -9.92
N ALA A 430 -3.05 21.08 -9.38
CA ALA A 430 -2.57 19.77 -9.78
C ALA A 430 -3.57 18.66 -9.42
N THR A 431 -4.03 18.65 -8.17
CA THR A 431 -5.03 17.69 -7.69
C THR A 431 -6.38 17.90 -8.40
N VAL A 432 -6.80 19.15 -8.58
CA VAL A 432 -8.06 19.48 -9.27
C VAL A 432 -8.03 18.99 -10.72
N PHE A 433 -6.99 19.31 -11.49
CA PHE A 433 -6.87 18.85 -12.87
C PHE A 433 -6.84 17.33 -12.97
N GLN A 434 -6.16 16.64 -12.05
CA GLN A 434 -6.15 15.18 -12.03
C GLN A 434 -7.56 14.59 -11.80
N GLN A 435 -8.32 15.11 -10.83
CA GLN A 435 -9.67 14.62 -10.55
C GLN A 435 -10.63 14.93 -11.71
N LEU A 436 -10.51 16.13 -12.29
CA LEU A 436 -11.29 16.56 -13.44
C LEU A 436 -11.00 15.68 -14.67
N GLU A 437 -9.74 15.37 -14.96
CA GLU A 437 -9.36 14.44 -16.04
C GLU A 437 -9.99 13.05 -15.86
N GLN A 438 -10.07 12.56 -14.62
CA GLN A 438 -10.72 11.28 -14.32
C GLN A 438 -12.24 11.36 -14.51
N LEU A 439 -12.87 12.41 -13.98
CA LEU A 439 -14.30 12.65 -14.11
C LEU A 439 -14.73 12.79 -15.55
N CYS A 440 -13.87 13.41 -16.38
CA CYS A 440 -14.12 13.76 -17.76
C CYS A 440 -14.71 12.61 -18.60
N THR A 441 -14.16 11.40 -18.47
CA THR A 441 -14.68 10.23 -19.19
C THR A 441 -16.01 9.75 -18.60
N VAL A 442 -16.16 9.81 -17.28
CA VAL A 442 -17.38 9.40 -16.56
C VAL A 442 -18.55 10.28 -16.94
N SER A 443 -18.34 11.61 -17.00
CA SER A 443 -19.34 12.61 -17.35
C SER A 443 -19.89 12.48 -18.77
N ARG A 444 -19.12 11.90 -19.69
CA ARG A 444 -19.54 11.72 -21.10
C ARG A 444 -20.22 10.36 -21.37
N CYS A 445 -20.42 9.52 -20.35
CA CYS A 445 -21.14 8.25 -20.49
C CYS A 445 -22.59 8.46 -20.94
N GLU A 446 -23.29 9.41 -20.32
CA GLU A 446 -24.64 9.85 -20.68
C GLU A 446 -24.62 11.37 -20.82
N TYR A 447 -23.99 11.84 -21.90
CA TYR A 447 -23.52 13.21 -21.98
C TYR A 447 -24.65 14.25 -21.87
N GLU A 448 -25.82 13.96 -22.45
CA GLU A 448 -27.02 14.82 -22.39
C GLU A 448 -27.46 15.15 -20.95
N LYS A 449 -27.46 14.14 -20.07
CA LYS A 449 -27.83 14.32 -18.65
C LYS A 449 -26.83 15.23 -17.94
N THR A 450 -25.55 15.08 -18.26
CA THR A 450 -24.49 15.93 -17.68
C THR A 450 -24.59 17.37 -18.18
N CYS A 451 -24.81 17.58 -19.49
CA CYS A 451 -24.95 18.91 -20.07
C CYS A 451 -26.14 19.64 -19.45
N THR A 452 -27.31 18.99 -19.42
CA THR A 452 -28.53 19.54 -18.84
C THR A 452 -28.32 19.97 -17.38
N LEU A 453 -27.63 19.15 -16.59
CA LEU A 453 -27.30 19.47 -15.21
C LEU A 453 -26.38 20.69 -15.09
N LEU A 454 -25.32 20.75 -15.90
CA LEU A 454 -24.36 21.84 -15.88
C LEU A 454 -25.00 23.17 -16.28
N VAL A 455 -25.79 23.20 -17.36
CA VAL A 455 -26.53 24.40 -17.80
C VAL A 455 -27.48 24.86 -16.70
N GLN A 456 -28.28 23.95 -16.14
CA GLN A 456 -29.22 24.28 -15.06
C GLN A 456 -28.50 24.88 -13.84
N LEU A 457 -27.40 24.27 -13.39
CA LEU A 457 -26.64 24.76 -12.25
C LEU A 457 -25.96 26.09 -12.56
N PHE A 458 -25.43 26.28 -13.77
CA PHE A 458 -24.81 27.53 -14.18
C PHE A 458 -25.82 28.68 -14.19
N ASP A 459 -26.95 28.51 -14.88
CA ASP A 459 -28.01 29.51 -14.94
C ASP A 459 -28.51 29.89 -13.55
N GLN A 460 -28.74 28.89 -12.69
CA GLN A 460 -29.19 29.12 -11.33
C GLN A 460 -28.18 29.94 -10.51
N ASN A 461 -26.89 29.57 -10.52
CA ASN A 461 -25.88 30.29 -9.75
C ASN A 461 -25.58 31.67 -10.35
N ALA A 462 -25.63 31.84 -11.68
CA ALA A 462 -25.47 33.12 -12.35
C ALA A 462 -26.63 34.09 -12.01
N GLN A 463 -27.87 33.62 -12.02
CA GLN A 463 -29.04 34.41 -11.62
C GLN A 463 -28.97 34.82 -10.14
N ASN A 464 -28.54 33.91 -9.26
CA ASN A 464 -28.34 34.22 -7.84
C ASN A 464 -27.27 35.31 -7.67
N TYR A 465 -26.15 35.20 -8.39
CA TYR A 465 -25.08 36.20 -8.36
C TYR A 465 -25.55 37.57 -8.86
N GLN A 466 -26.29 37.62 -9.99
CA GLN A 466 -26.89 38.86 -10.49
C GLN A 466 -27.84 39.51 -9.48
N THR A 467 -28.64 38.70 -8.78
CA THR A 467 -29.56 39.19 -7.74
C THR A 467 -28.80 39.81 -6.57
N LEU A 468 -27.69 39.20 -6.15
CA LEU A 468 -26.85 39.72 -5.08
C LEU A 468 -26.17 41.04 -5.45
N LEU A 469 -25.71 41.20 -6.70
CA LEU A 469 -25.12 42.45 -7.22
C LEU A 469 -26.09 43.63 -7.16
N HIS A 470 -27.39 43.38 -7.34
CA HIS A 470 -28.43 44.40 -7.29
C HIS A 470 -28.98 44.64 -5.87
N SER A 471 -28.56 43.85 -4.88
CA SER A 471 -28.99 44.01 -3.49
C SER A 471 -28.09 45.00 -2.73
N ALA A 472 -28.69 46.00 -2.08
CA ALA A 472 -27.95 47.03 -1.34
C ALA A 472 -27.26 46.51 -0.05
N SER A 473 -27.52 45.25 0.32
CA SER A 473 -27.01 44.58 1.52
C SER A 473 -26.27 43.27 1.18
N GLY A 474 -25.77 43.12 -0.04
CA GLY A 474 -25.03 41.92 -0.45
C GLY A 474 -23.93 41.61 0.56
N LEU A 475 -24.15 40.56 1.38
CA LEU A 475 -23.16 40.11 2.34
C LEU A 475 -21.96 39.64 1.52
N ALA A 476 -20.78 40.24 1.73
CA ALA A 476 -19.55 39.90 0.99
C ALA A 476 -19.29 38.38 0.93
N VAL A 477 -19.69 37.67 1.98
CA VAL A 477 -19.65 36.21 2.09
C VAL A 477 -20.54 35.51 1.05
N ASP A 478 -21.80 35.94 0.87
CA ASP A 478 -22.72 35.30 -0.08
C ASP A 478 -22.29 35.53 -1.53
N MET A 479 -21.69 36.69 -1.82
CA MET A 479 -21.08 36.96 -3.13
C MET A 479 -19.89 36.03 -3.38
N ALA A 480 -18.96 35.92 -2.43
CA ALA A 480 -17.80 35.03 -2.54
C ALA A 480 -18.22 33.55 -2.72
N ILE A 481 -19.29 33.10 -2.07
CA ILE A 481 -19.84 31.75 -2.28
C ILE A 481 -20.34 31.56 -3.72
N GLN A 482 -21.05 32.53 -4.30
CA GLN A 482 -21.50 32.40 -5.69
C GLN A 482 -20.33 32.47 -6.67
N GLU A 483 -19.35 33.34 -6.45
CA GLU A 483 -18.14 33.43 -7.26
C GLU A 483 -17.38 32.10 -7.28
N GLY A 484 -17.16 31.48 -6.12
CA GLY A 484 -16.49 30.18 -6.03
C GLY A 484 -17.28 29.05 -6.72
N ARG A 485 -18.62 29.06 -6.63
CA ARG A 485 -19.46 28.08 -7.34
C ARG A 485 -19.38 28.24 -8.85
N LEU A 486 -19.43 29.48 -9.34
CA LEU A 486 -19.27 29.78 -10.76
C LEU A 486 -17.88 29.40 -11.26
N ALA A 487 -16.83 29.65 -10.47
CA ALA A 487 -15.48 29.20 -10.79
C ALA A 487 -15.43 27.67 -10.98
N TRP A 488 -15.94 26.89 -10.01
CA TRP A 488 -16.04 25.43 -10.13
C TRP A 488 -16.79 24.99 -11.38
N LEU A 489 -17.93 25.62 -11.69
CA LEU A 489 -18.71 25.31 -12.88
C LEU A 489 -17.93 25.58 -14.17
N ILE A 490 -17.13 26.65 -14.24
CA ILE A 490 -16.26 26.93 -15.40
C ILE A 490 -15.21 25.82 -15.57
N TYR A 491 -14.55 25.40 -14.49
CA TYR A 491 -13.59 24.28 -14.53
C TYR A 491 -14.27 22.98 -14.99
N LEU A 492 -15.47 22.68 -14.46
CA LEU A 492 -16.23 21.49 -14.81
C LEU A 492 -16.68 21.52 -16.28
N VAL A 493 -17.26 22.62 -16.75
CA VAL A 493 -17.66 22.80 -18.16
C VAL A 493 -16.46 22.64 -19.08
N GLY A 494 -15.35 23.34 -18.80
CA GLY A 494 -14.12 23.23 -19.58
C GLY A 494 -13.56 21.80 -19.63
N THR A 495 -13.64 21.08 -18.51
CA THR A 495 -13.26 19.66 -18.43
C THR A 495 -14.14 18.80 -19.30
N VAL A 496 -15.46 18.91 -19.16
CA VAL A 496 -16.38 18.03 -19.87
C VAL A 496 -16.28 18.27 -21.38
N VAL A 497 -16.23 19.53 -21.84
CA VAL A 497 -16.02 19.91 -23.25
C VAL A 497 -14.65 19.43 -23.75
N GLY A 498 -13.59 19.64 -22.96
CA GLY A 498 -12.23 19.17 -23.27
C GLY A 498 -12.09 17.65 -23.37
N GLY A 499 -13.04 16.90 -22.80
CA GLY A 499 -13.13 15.44 -22.83
C GLY A 499 -13.49 14.77 -24.14
N ARG A 500 -13.53 15.54 -25.23
CA ARG A 500 -13.95 15.07 -26.53
C ARG A 500 -13.01 13.97 -27.03
N LEU A 501 -13.52 12.74 -27.13
CA LEU A 501 -12.83 11.65 -27.82
C LEU A 501 -13.11 11.73 -29.32
N THR A 502 -12.05 11.78 -30.12
CA THR A 502 -12.11 12.05 -31.58
C THR A 502 -12.95 11.01 -32.34
N TYR A 503 -13.17 9.83 -31.77
CA TYR A 503 -13.81 8.68 -32.41
C TYR A 503 -15.29 8.50 -32.03
N THR A 504 -15.81 9.26 -31.05
CA THR A 504 -17.18 9.14 -30.53
C THR A 504 -17.97 10.46 -30.60
N SER A 505 -17.49 11.44 -31.37
CA SER A 505 -18.19 12.71 -31.58
C SER A 505 -19.34 12.52 -32.56
N THR A 506 -20.55 12.85 -32.12
CA THR A 506 -21.76 12.93 -32.96
C THR A 506 -22.12 14.40 -33.16
N ASP A 507 -22.91 14.72 -34.18
CA ASP A 507 -23.43 16.09 -34.38
C ASP A 507 -24.22 16.58 -33.14
N GLU A 508 -24.87 15.66 -32.41
CA GLU A 508 -25.55 15.95 -31.14
C GLU A 508 -24.57 16.33 -30.03
N HIS A 509 -23.43 15.63 -29.91
CA HIS A 509 -22.37 15.99 -28.97
C HIS A 509 -21.76 17.36 -29.29
N ASP A 510 -21.59 17.68 -30.57
CA ASP A 510 -21.06 18.96 -31.01
C ASP A 510 -22.04 20.11 -30.71
N ALA A 511 -23.36 19.88 -30.82
CA ALA A 511 -24.38 20.85 -30.43
C ALA A 511 -24.37 21.11 -28.91
N MET A 512 -24.26 20.05 -28.10
CA MET A 512 -24.15 20.17 -26.63
C MET A 512 -22.86 20.86 -26.18
N ASP A 513 -21.72 20.54 -26.81
CA ASP A 513 -20.45 21.24 -26.57
C ASP A 513 -20.59 22.74 -26.91
N GLY A 514 -21.33 23.07 -27.97
CA GLY A 514 -21.66 24.44 -28.36
C GLY A 514 -22.53 25.16 -27.34
N GLU A 515 -23.58 24.51 -26.82
CA GLU A 515 -24.45 25.06 -25.78
C GLU A 515 -23.68 25.34 -24.48
N LEU A 516 -22.82 24.43 -24.05
CA LEU A 516 -21.98 24.63 -22.85
C LEU A 516 -20.91 25.72 -23.03
N SER A 517 -20.53 26.02 -24.27
CA SER A 517 -19.50 27.03 -24.57
C SER A 517 -20.07 28.45 -24.73
N CYS A 518 -21.39 28.59 -24.90
CA CYS A 518 -22.09 29.87 -25.04
C CYS A 518 -22.51 30.40 -23.67
#